data_AF-A0A0S7ZSX3-F1
#
_entry.id   AF-A0A0S7ZSX3-F1
#
_cell.length_a   1.000
_cell.length_b   1.000
_cell.length_c   1.000
_cell.angle_alpha   90.00
_cell.angle_beta   90.00
_cell.angle_gamma   90.00
#
_symmetry.space_group_name_H-M   'P 1'
#
loop_
_entity.id
_entity.type
_entity.pdbx_description
1 polymer ?
#
loop_
_entity_poly.entity_id
_entity_poly.type
_entity_poly.pdbx_seq_one_letter_code
_entity_poly.pdbx_strand_id
1 'polypeptide(L)'
;MLACTQTAKADLFTQDMTTICGWYQSLLNDEKYKSATAENKFVFAFEEKRQDEIKSAPIRMFYTALRTTEATQRYDLFKAYAEGIMGKSWECPAMQTIMREFVALDPLFQYSQNFTAGQIR
;
A
#
# COMPACT_ATOMS: atom_id res chain seq x y z
N MET A 1 -5.67 28.65 -23.78
CA MET A 1 -4.99 27.37 -24.06
C MET A 1 -4.27 26.93 -22.78
N LEU A 2 -4.88 26.08 -21.94
CA LEU A 2 -4.31 25.67 -20.63
C LEU A 2 -4.57 24.18 -20.29
N ALA A 3 -5.03 23.37 -21.26
CA ALA A 3 -5.47 21.99 -21.00
C ALA A 3 -4.36 20.93 -21.05
N CYS A 4 -3.15 21.22 -21.57
CA CYS A 4 -2.13 20.18 -21.77
C CYS A 4 -1.38 19.75 -20.49
N THR A 5 -1.42 20.55 -19.41
CA THR A 5 -0.59 20.29 -18.21
C THR A 5 -1.28 19.41 -17.15
N GLN A 6 -2.62 19.35 -17.14
CA GLN A 6 -3.37 18.54 -16.17
C GLN A 6 -3.46 17.07 -16.58
N THR A 7 -3.66 16.79 -17.88
CA THR A 7 -3.77 15.41 -18.39
C THR A 7 -2.46 14.64 -18.19
N ALA A 8 -1.32 15.25 -18.53
CA ALA A 8 0.00 14.61 -18.36
C ALA A 8 0.35 14.32 -16.89
N LYS A 9 -0.15 15.11 -15.93
CA LYS A 9 0.04 14.86 -14.49
C LYS A 9 -0.84 13.72 -13.98
N ALA A 10 -2.10 13.67 -14.40
CA ALA A 10 -3.01 12.58 -14.06
C ALA A 10 -2.52 11.23 -14.62
N ASP A 11 -1.91 11.25 -15.81
CA ASP A 11 -1.30 10.07 -16.44
C ASP A 11 -0.08 9.58 -15.65
N LEU A 12 0.78 10.51 -15.18
CA LEU A 12 1.94 10.18 -14.35
C LEU A 12 1.54 9.54 -13.02
N PHE A 13 0.55 10.11 -12.33
CA PHE A 13 0.05 9.56 -11.08
C PHE A 13 -0.57 8.18 -11.27
N THR A 14 -1.35 8.00 -12.34
CA THR A 14 -1.93 6.69 -12.66
C THR A 14 -0.85 5.65 -12.93
N GLN A 15 0.22 6.01 -13.65
CA GLN A 15 1.37 5.12 -13.89
C GLN A 15 2.05 4.73 -12.57
N ASP A 16 2.40 5.69 -11.72
CA ASP A 16 3.07 5.40 -10.45
C ASP A 16 2.22 4.53 -9.52
N MET A 17 0.91 4.81 -9.42
CA MET A 17 -0.01 3.99 -8.64
C MET A 17 -0.15 2.56 -9.20
N THR A 18 -0.10 2.41 -10.52
CA THR A 18 -0.10 1.11 -11.20
C THR A 18 1.20 0.36 -10.93
N THR A 19 2.34 1.03 -11.01
CA THR A 19 3.67 0.48 -10.71
C THR A 19 3.73 -0.05 -9.28
N ILE A 20 3.30 0.77 -8.30
CA ILE A 20 3.25 0.37 -6.89
C ILE A 20 2.37 -0.86 -6.72
N CYS A 21 1.16 -0.87 -7.29
CA CYS A 21 0.28 -2.02 -7.18
C CYS A 21 0.86 -3.28 -7.85
N GLY A 22 1.55 -3.12 -8.98
CA GLY A 22 2.26 -4.21 -9.67
C GLY A 22 3.35 -4.85 -8.82
N TRP A 23 4.05 -4.09 -7.98
CA TRP A 23 5.01 -4.64 -7.03
C TRP A 23 4.35 -5.53 -5.98
N TYR A 24 3.26 -5.07 -5.37
CA TYR A 24 2.50 -5.87 -4.40
C TYR A 24 1.91 -7.12 -5.06
N GLN A 25 1.41 -7.00 -6.30
CA GLN A 25 0.92 -8.13 -7.07
C GLN A 25 2.06 -9.15 -7.31
N SER A 26 3.26 -8.70 -7.61
CA SER A 26 4.42 -9.57 -7.81
C SER A 26 4.81 -10.29 -6.53
N LEU A 27 4.76 -9.60 -5.38
CA LEU A 27 5.07 -10.17 -4.07
C LEU A 27 4.07 -11.23 -3.60
N LEU A 28 2.83 -11.19 -4.10
CA LEU A 28 1.84 -12.23 -3.81
C LEU A 28 1.97 -13.47 -4.71
N ASN A 29 2.37 -13.29 -5.97
CA ASN A 29 2.31 -14.37 -6.97
C ASN A 29 3.65 -15.03 -7.28
N ASP A 30 4.77 -14.34 -7.03
CA ASP A 30 6.09 -14.90 -7.29
C ASP A 30 6.45 -15.91 -6.19
N GLU A 31 6.71 -17.16 -6.61
CA GLU A 31 7.10 -18.28 -5.74
C GLU A 31 8.29 -17.94 -4.83
N LYS A 32 9.17 -17.02 -5.27
CA LYS A 32 10.30 -16.52 -4.47
C LYS A 32 9.86 -15.89 -3.14
N TYR A 33 8.69 -15.26 -3.08
CA TYR A 33 8.20 -14.54 -1.90
C TYR A 33 7.08 -15.28 -1.18
N LYS A 34 6.76 -16.51 -1.59
CA LYS A 34 5.65 -17.30 -1.03
C LYS A 34 5.83 -17.60 0.46
N SER A 35 7.06 -17.78 0.91
CA SER A 35 7.42 -17.98 2.33
C SER A 35 7.68 -16.69 3.11
N ALA A 36 7.71 -15.54 2.45
CA ALA A 36 7.93 -14.27 3.12
C ALA A 36 6.70 -13.89 3.96
N THR A 37 6.93 -13.41 5.17
CA THR A 37 5.88 -12.82 6.00
C THR A 37 5.29 -11.58 5.33
N ALA A 38 4.07 -11.20 5.70
CA ALA A 38 3.44 -9.98 5.22
C ALA A 38 4.27 -8.72 5.52
N GLU A 39 4.94 -8.69 6.69
CA GLU A 39 5.91 -7.65 7.03
C GLU A 39 7.08 -7.62 6.04
N ASN A 40 7.71 -8.76 5.76
CA ASN A 40 8.82 -8.82 4.81
C ASN A 40 8.38 -8.45 3.39
N LYS A 41 7.19 -8.88 2.95
CA LYS A 41 6.62 -8.45 1.66
C LYS A 41 6.44 -6.94 1.60
N PHE A 42 5.92 -6.32 2.67
CA PHE A 42 5.84 -4.86 2.75
C PHE A 42 7.22 -4.20 2.68
N VAL A 43 8.20 -4.67 3.45
CA VAL A 43 9.57 -4.14 3.42
C VAL A 43 10.19 -4.27 2.03
N PHE A 44 10.00 -5.39 1.33
CA PHE A 44 10.48 -5.58 -0.04
C PHE A 44 9.81 -4.64 -1.05
N ALA A 45 8.53 -4.31 -0.85
CA ALA A 45 7.84 -3.29 -1.65
C ALA A 45 8.38 -1.88 -1.40
N PHE A 46 9.10 -1.67 -0.29
CA PHE A 46 9.64 -0.39 0.17
C PHE A 46 11.13 -0.18 -0.11
N GLU A 47 11.86 -1.23 -0.48
CA GLU A 47 13.30 -1.13 -0.74
C GLU A 47 13.61 0.00 -1.73
N GLU A 48 14.62 0.79 -1.39
CA GLU A 48 14.96 2.08 -2.02
C GLU A 48 15.07 2.01 -3.55
N LYS A 49 15.57 0.88 -4.09
CA LYS A 49 15.70 0.63 -5.53
C LYS A 49 14.37 0.65 -6.29
N ARG A 50 13.25 0.33 -5.64
CA ARG A 50 11.91 0.38 -6.27
C ARG A 50 11.36 1.81 -6.29
N GLN A 51 11.70 2.63 -5.30
CA GLN A 51 11.17 4.01 -5.20
C GLN A 51 11.65 4.94 -6.33
N ASP A 52 12.75 4.60 -7.00
CA ASP A 52 13.25 5.33 -8.18
C ASP A 52 12.37 5.15 -9.43
N GLU A 53 11.53 4.11 -9.47
CA GLU A 53 10.56 3.90 -10.54
C GLU A 53 9.34 4.82 -10.36
N ILE A 54 9.06 5.30 -9.14
CA ILE A 54 8.01 6.30 -8.88
C ILE A 54 8.50 7.65 -9.39
N LYS A 55 7.86 8.19 -10.42
CA LYS A 55 8.28 9.43 -11.08
C LYS A 55 7.72 10.67 -10.38
N SER A 56 6.51 10.58 -9.85
CA SER A 56 5.88 11.62 -9.05
C SER A 56 6.56 11.80 -7.70
N ALA A 57 7.17 12.97 -7.49
CA ALA A 57 7.73 13.34 -6.18
C ALA A 57 6.69 13.30 -5.04
N PRO A 58 5.45 13.81 -5.21
CA PRO A 58 4.40 13.66 -4.20
C PRO A 58 4.08 12.20 -3.86
N ILE A 59 3.94 11.32 -4.85
CA ILE A 59 3.64 9.90 -4.58
C ILE A 59 4.82 9.25 -3.87
N ARG A 60 6.05 9.52 -4.31
CA ARG A 60 7.25 8.99 -3.68
C ARG A 60 7.32 9.39 -2.20
N MET A 61 7.17 10.68 -1.89
CA MET A 61 7.20 11.19 -0.52
C MET A 61 6.13 10.55 0.36
N PHE A 62 4.88 10.49 -0.13
CA PHE A 62 3.79 9.89 0.63
C PHE A 62 4.01 8.38 0.82
N TYR A 63 4.45 7.70 -0.24
CA TYR A 63 4.78 6.29 -0.17
C TYR A 63 5.89 6.04 0.86
N THR A 64 6.97 6.82 0.87
CA THR A 64 8.02 6.74 1.91
C THR A 64 7.45 6.92 3.33
N ALA A 65 6.52 7.85 3.54
CA ALA A 65 5.93 8.12 4.86
C ALA A 65 5.11 6.94 5.41
N LEU A 66 4.52 6.11 4.55
CA LEU A 66 3.78 4.92 4.99
C LEU A 66 4.63 3.93 5.79
N ARG A 67 5.96 3.94 5.62
CA ARG A 67 6.87 3.07 6.39
C ARG A 67 6.75 3.30 7.89
N THR A 68 6.51 4.54 8.29
CA THR A 68 6.39 4.96 9.70
C THR A 68 4.94 4.98 10.19
N THR A 69 3.98 4.75 9.30
CA THR A 69 2.56 4.67 9.64
C THR A 69 2.24 3.32 10.29
N GLU A 70 1.31 3.32 11.24
CA GLU A 70 0.74 2.11 11.84
C GLU A 70 0.19 1.15 10.76
N ALA A 71 0.48 -0.15 10.88
CA ALA A 71 0.14 -1.14 9.86
C ALA A 71 -1.37 -1.17 9.55
N THR A 72 -2.20 -0.94 10.58
CA THR A 72 -3.66 -0.86 10.50
C THR A 72 -4.18 0.26 9.61
N GLN A 73 -3.39 1.31 9.39
CA GLN A 73 -3.82 2.52 8.66
C GLN A 73 -3.18 2.65 7.28
N ARG A 74 -2.13 1.87 6.98
CA ARG A 74 -1.32 2.05 5.76
C ARG A 74 -2.13 1.97 4.47
N TYR A 75 -2.97 0.95 4.33
CA TYR A 75 -3.78 0.78 3.12
C TYR A 75 -4.76 1.93 2.94
N ASP A 76 -5.53 2.25 3.99
CA ASP A 76 -6.58 3.25 3.92
C ASP A 76 -6.01 4.66 3.70
N LEU A 77 -4.89 4.99 4.33
CA LEU A 77 -4.19 6.27 4.11
C LEU A 77 -3.66 6.37 2.68
N PHE A 78 -3.05 5.29 2.16
CA PHE A 78 -2.55 5.30 0.78
C PHE A 78 -3.67 5.36 -0.26
N LYS A 79 -4.76 4.63 -0.02
CA LYS A 79 -5.96 4.68 -0.85
C LYS A 79 -6.56 6.08 -0.87
N ALA A 80 -6.79 6.69 0.29
CA ALA A 80 -7.36 8.03 0.38
C ALA A 80 -6.48 9.08 -0.35
N TYR A 81 -5.16 8.94 -0.23
CA TYR A 81 -4.22 9.78 -0.96
C TYR A 81 -4.29 9.58 -2.47
N ALA A 82 -4.34 8.33 -2.93
CA ALA A 82 -4.47 7.98 -4.34
C ALA A 82 -5.76 8.53 -4.95
N GLU A 83 -6.89 8.34 -4.27
CA GLU A 83 -8.20 8.81 -4.71
C GLU A 83 -8.26 10.35 -4.76
N GLY A 84 -7.66 11.02 -3.77
CA GLY A 84 -7.58 12.48 -3.74
C GLY A 84 -6.77 13.06 -4.89
N ILE A 85 -5.68 12.41 -5.29
CA ILE A 85 -4.83 12.87 -6.40
C ILE A 85 -5.40 12.48 -7.77
N MET A 86 -5.95 11.27 -7.89
CA MET A 86 -6.46 10.75 -9.16
C MET A 86 -7.87 11.27 -9.49
N GLY A 87 -8.61 11.79 -8.49
CA GLY A 87 -9.98 12.25 -8.66
C GLY A 87 -10.98 11.13 -8.97
N LYS A 88 -10.61 9.87 -8.71
CA LYS A 88 -11.42 8.67 -8.97
C LYS A 88 -11.09 7.59 -7.96
N SER A 89 -11.97 6.61 -7.83
CA SER A 89 -11.76 5.44 -6.96
C SER A 89 -10.48 4.69 -7.35
N TRP A 90 -9.73 4.25 -6.35
CA TRP A 90 -8.53 3.45 -6.54
C TRP A 90 -8.53 2.25 -5.58
N GLU A 91 -8.13 1.10 -6.09
CA GLU A 91 -8.02 -0.14 -5.33
C GLU A 91 -6.74 -0.87 -5.72
N CYS A 92 -6.08 -1.47 -4.74
CA CYS A 92 -5.00 -2.41 -4.97
C CYS A 92 -5.20 -3.66 -4.10
N PRO A 93 -5.91 -4.68 -4.59
CA PRO A 93 -6.23 -5.89 -3.83
C PRO A 93 -5.00 -6.59 -3.24
N ALA A 94 -3.87 -6.56 -3.98
CA ALA A 94 -2.63 -7.17 -3.53
C ALA A 94 -2.04 -6.45 -2.30
N MET A 95 -1.98 -5.11 -2.36
CA MET A 95 -1.53 -4.30 -1.22
C MET A 95 -2.48 -4.48 -0.04
N GLN A 96 -3.79 -4.46 -0.27
CA GLN A 96 -4.79 -4.66 0.78
C GLN A 96 -4.62 -6.02 1.48
N THR A 97 -4.38 -7.08 0.72
CA THR A 97 -4.16 -8.44 1.24
C THR A 97 -2.92 -8.47 2.13
N ILE A 98 -1.78 -7.97 1.63
CA ILE A 98 -0.53 -7.92 2.40
C ILE A 98 -0.70 -7.07 3.67
N MET A 99 -1.36 -5.91 3.61
CA MET A 99 -1.60 -5.09 4.81
C MET A 99 -2.51 -5.80 5.82
N ARG A 100 -3.55 -6.49 5.36
CA ARG A 100 -4.45 -7.25 6.25
C ARG A 100 -3.72 -8.39 6.94
N GLU A 101 -2.88 -9.13 6.21
CA GLU A 101 -2.04 -10.18 6.78
C GLU A 101 -1.03 -9.61 7.78
N PHE A 102 -0.45 -8.44 7.51
CA PHE A 102 0.43 -7.76 8.45
C PHE A 102 -0.32 -7.43 9.75
N VAL A 103 -1.48 -6.77 9.66
CA VAL A 103 -2.30 -6.42 10.83
C VAL A 103 -2.69 -7.66 11.64
N ALA A 104 -2.98 -8.79 10.99
CA ALA A 104 -3.32 -10.03 11.67
C ALA A 104 -2.15 -10.62 12.49
N LEU A 105 -0.90 -10.25 12.18
CA LEU A 105 0.30 -10.64 12.93
C LEU A 105 0.59 -9.70 14.11
N ASP A 106 -0.08 -8.54 14.21
CA ASP A 106 0.07 -7.62 15.33
C ASP A 106 -0.51 -8.26 16.60
N PRO A 107 0.31 -8.51 17.65
CA PRO A 107 -0.16 -9.10 18.90
C PRO A 107 -1.32 -8.30 19.50
N LEU A 108 -1.32 -6.97 19.41
CA LEU A 108 -2.38 -6.12 19.97
C LEU A 108 -3.71 -6.32 19.24
N PHE A 109 -3.67 -6.54 17.92
CA PHE A 109 -4.85 -6.90 17.15
C PHE A 109 -5.37 -8.28 17.55
N GLN A 110 -4.50 -9.27 17.74
CA GLN A 110 -4.87 -10.61 18.21
C GLN A 110 -5.48 -10.59 19.63
N TYR A 111 -4.93 -9.78 20.55
CA TYR A 111 -5.50 -9.58 21.88
C TYR A 111 -6.89 -8.93 21.83
N SER A 112 -7.12 -7.95 20.95
CA SER A 112 -8.44 -7.30 20.83
C SER A 112 -9.53 -8.25 20.31
N GLN A 113 -9.22 -9.14 19.36
CA GLN A 113 -10.13 -10.17 18.83
C GLN A 113 -10.50 -11.21 19.89
N ASN A 114 -9.53 -11.60 20.72
CA ASN A 114 -9.74 -12.55 21.80
C ASN A 114 -10.59 -11.98 22.94
N PHE A 115 -10.55 -10.66 23.16
CA PHE A 115 -11.40 -10.00 24.15
C PHE A 115 -12.87 -9.94 23.71
N THR A 116 -13.14 -9.68 22.43
CA THR A 116 -14.51 -9.72 21.86
C THR A 116 -15.08 -11.14 21.77
N ALA A 117 -14.25 -12.16 21.55
CA ALA A 117 -14.69 -13.56 21.54
C ALA A 117 -14.84 -14.18 22.96
N GLY A 118 -14.28 -13.54 23.99
CA GLY A 118 -14.10 -14.13 25.32
C GLY A 118 -14.93 -13.54 26.47
N GLN A 119 -15.82 -12.57 26.24
CA GLN A 119 -16.64 -11.96 27.30
C GLN A 119 -18.15 -12.04 27.04
N ILE A 120 -18.67 -13.27 26.93
CA ILE A 120 -20.03 -13.60 27.41
C ILE A 120 -19.94 -14.95 28.12
N ARG A 121 -19.66 -14.92 29.42
CA ARG A 121 -20.08 -15.95 30.37
C ARG A 121 -20.58 -15.24 31.62
#